data_AF-A0A9X7GFX9-F1
#
_entry.id   AF-A0A9X7GFX9-F1
#
_cell.length_a   1.000
_cell.length_b   1.000
_cell.length_c   1.000
_cell.angle_alpha   90.00
_cell.angle_beta   90.00
_cell.angle_gamma   90.00
#
_symmetry.space_group_name_H-M   'P 1'
#
loop_
_entity.id
_entity.type
_entity.pdbx_description
1 polymer ?
#
loop_
_entity_poly.entity_id
_entity_poly.type
_entity_poly.pdbx_seq_one_letter_code
_entity_poly.pdbx_strand_id
1 'polypeptide(L)'
;MALFGGVTGPLQDTPDQKFRTNTKLQAGTHDSPGEKFLVDPRLPRLFRYHFGGDGWVVIPKGRVVAPATNGGKNDDGRFDDFDANVPYNAITLANGGKDVEETGRDGERYTRSANIPIGVAYANLYEEFVDGFNGMQPTVENEIYIELPYISNKEDAYELQWGCFYDTDITRPVKAGDFVMADEQGYVIKADFEKIRTDIDGAADLPALKGILKEQSRMQEQVFGQVWAVETNLPPQGWLKWVGWADEDMKNDDWKTASGARTSDIGSQDGFPGYPYEKSYRNWDTRSNKYYPQGIPGLTNGSNIEVPFKDEVIGQVNVGVSGRHDFFLLHTPAVEGTVEIKVGGEVVKPEYVDATSGRVVFSFDNSKGTTPKDVTATYKATGQLPGVPTGWDFKGSIGAIRIILQK
;
A
#
# COMPACT_ATOMS: atom_id res chain seq x y z
N MET A 1 33.89 -0.33 30.40
CA MET A 1 32.50 -0.18 30.87
C MET A 1 31.92 1.07 30.23
N ALA A 2 31.32 0.93 29.06
CA ALA A 2 30.56 2.00 28.42
C ALA A 2 29.11 1.86 28.88
N LEU A 3 28.60 2.91 29.51
CA LEU A 3 27.24 3.00 30.03
C LEU A 3 26.25 2.95 28.86
N PHE A 4 25.33 1.99 28.91
CA PHE A 4 24.16 1.90 28.05
C PHE A 4 23.27 3.14 28.23
N GLY A 5 23.46 4.14 27.37
CA GLY A 5 22.46 5.18 27.13
C GLY A 5 21.38 4.59 26.25
N GLY A 6 20.47 3.81 26.83
CA GLY A 6 19.24 3.41 26.14
C GLY A 6 18.49 4.65 25.68
N VAL A 7 17.92 4.57 24.48
CA VAL A 7 17.13 5.63 23.83
C VAL A 7 16.20 6.30 24.86
N THR A 8 16.52 7.54 25.22
CA THR A 8 15.75 8.34 26.16
C THR A 8 14.42 8.77 25.53
N GLY A 9 13.41 7.93 25.73
CA GLY A 9 12.01 8.23 25.44
C GLY A 9 11.46 7.54 24.19
N PRO A 10 10.12 7.52 24.02
CA PRO A 10 9.51 7.15 22.75
C PRO A 10 10.09 8.04 21.65
N LEU A 11 10.44 7.44 20.51
CA LEU A 11 10.85 8.17 19.31
C LEU A 11 9.84 9.30 19.05
N GLN A 12 10.32 10.55 18.98
CA GLN A 12 9.41 11.66 18.75
C GLN A 12 8.83 11.57 17.34
N ASP A 13 7.51 11.69 17.25
CA ASP A 13 6.75 11.69 16.01
C ASP A 13 7.27 12.78 15.07
N THR A 14 7.93 12.39 13.98
CA THR A 14 8.22 13.29 12.84
C THR A 14 7.28 12.96 11.68
N PRO A 15 6.96 13.93 10.78
CA PRO A 15 6.09 13.68 9.62
C PRO A 15 6.55 12.50 8.73
N ASP A 16 7.84 12.16 8.78
CA ASP A 16 8.46 11.08 8.02
C ASP A 16 8.33 9.70 8.69
N GLN A 17 7.73 9.61 9.88
CA GLN A 17 7.52 8.36 10.59
C GLN A 17 6.21 7.68 10.16
N LYS A 18 6.33 6.45 9.66
CA LYS A 18 5.18 5.61 9.30
C LYS A 18 4.89 4.59 10.41
N PHE A 19 3.62 4.43 10.74
CA PHE A 19 3.12 3.54 11.81
C PHE A 19 2.54 2.22 11.30
N ARG A 20 2.40 2.03 9.99
CA ARG A 20 1.84 0.81 9.39
C ARG A 20 2.84 0.24 8.39
N THR A 21 2.95 -1.09 8.35
CA THR A 21 3.65 -1.83 7.29
C THR A 21 2.63 -2.64 6.50
N ASN A 22 2.95 -2.92 5.24
CA ASN A 22 2.22 -3.89 4.44
C ASN A 22 2.23 -5.25 5.16
N THR A 23 1.04 -5.79 5.48
CA THR A 23 0.87 -7.04 6.24
C THR A 23 0.04 -8.06 5.45
N LYS A 24 0.67 -8.72 4.47
CA LYS A 24 0.76 -10.20 4.32
C LYS A 24 1.65 -10.54 3.12
N LEU A 25 2.90 -10.05 3.10
CA LEU A 25 3.80 -10.32 1.97
C LEU A 25 4.02 -11.81 1.80
N GLN A 26 4.30 -12.55 2.88
CA GLN A 26 4.43 -14.00 2.83
C GLN A 26 3.06 -14.64 3.06
N ALA A 27 2.61 -15.43 2.09
CA ALA A 27 1.39 -16.23 2.22
C ALA A 27 1.67 -17.75 2.18
N GLY A 28 2.95 -18.16 2.03
CA GLY A 28 3.45 -19.52 2.21
C GLY A 28 4.89 -19.52 2.73
N THR A 29 5.30 -20.56 3.47
CA THR A 29 6.63 -20.66 4.08
C THR A 29 7.62 -21.39 3.16
N HIS A 30 8.85 -20.88 3.07
CA HIS A 30 10.00 -21.57 2.48
C HIS A 30 11.28 -21.11 3.18
N ASP A 31 12.37 -21.85 3.03
CA ASP A 31 13.68 -21.46 3.54
C ASP A 31 14.33 -20.44 2.59
N SER A 32 14.79 -19.31 3.12
CA SER A 32 15.60 -18.32 2.39
C SER A 32 17.09 -18.67 2.47
N PRO A 33 17.90 -18.35 1.45
CA PRO A 33 19.35 -18.56 1.50
C PRO A 33 20.01 -17.80 2.67
N GLY A 34 20.76 -18.50 3.52
CA GLY A 34 21.42 -17.95 4.71
C GLY A 34 22.74 -17.22 4.46
N GLU A 35 22.90 -16.54 3.31
CA GLU A 35 24.12 -15.81 2.98
C GLU A 35 24.08 -14.38 3.54
N LYS A 36 25.23 -13.87 4.01
CA LYS A 36 25.35 -12.48 4.46
C LYS A 36 25.42 -11.57 3.23
N PHE A 37 24.37 -10.78 3.06
CA PHE A 37 24.34 -9.64 2.15
C PHE A 37 24.51 -8.34 2.92
N LEU A 38 25.05 -7.31 2.26
CA LEU A 38 24.98 -5.94 2.74
C LEU A 38 23.84 -5.20 2.06
N VAL A 39 23.34 -4.13 2.66
CA VAL A 39 22.44 -3.20 1.97
C VAL A 39 23.30 -2.20 1.18
N ASP A 40 22.97 -1.94 -0.09
CA ASP A 40 23.73 -0.98 -0.91
C ASP A 40 23.78 0.39 -0.22
N PRO A 41 24.96 0.85 0.23
CA PRO A 41 25.08 2.05 1.06
C PRO A 41 24.78 3.34 0.28
N ARG A 42 24.72 3.27 -1.05
CA ARG A 42 24.43 4.42 -1.91
C ARG A 42 22.95 4.74 -1.98
N LEU A 43 22.06 3.81 -1.64
CA LEU A 43 20.62 3.99 -1.79
C LEU A 43 20.11 5.22 -1.02
N PRO A 44 19.13 5.96 -1.58
CA PRO A 44 18.54 7.10 -0.91
C PRO A 44 17.74 6.68 0.32
N ARG A 45 17.72 7.57 1.32
CA ARG A 45 16.85 7.44 2.50
C ARG A 45 15.42 7.76 2.11
N LEU A 46 14.49 6.84 2.36
CA LEU A 46 13.09 7.01 1.97
C LEU A 46 12.22 7.54 3.11
N PHE A 47 12.13 6.80 4.21
CA PHE A 47 11.29 7.15 5.36
C PHE A 47 11.79 6.47 6.64
N ARG A 48 11.28 6.92 7.79
CA ARG A 48 11.54 6.30 9.09
C ARG A 48 10.37 5.40 9.48
N TYR A 49 10.67 4.25 10.07
CA TYR A 49 9.64 3.31 10.51
C TYR A 49 9.68 3.14 12.02
N HIS A 50 8.54 3.39 12.68
CA HIS A 50 8.47 3.51 14.14
C HIS A 50 8.90 2.23 14.88
N PHE A 51 8.67 1.05 14.30
CA PHE A 51 9.05 -0.25 14.89
C PHE A 51 10.44 -0.74 14.46
N GLY A 52 11.19 0.07 13.72
CA GLY A 52 12.49 -0.28 13.12
C GLY A 52 13.72 0.17 13.89
N GLY A 53 13.57 0.95 14.97
CA GLY A 53 14.69 1.61 15.63
C GLY A 53 15.17 2.89 14.92
N ASP A 54 16.39 3.33 15.24
CA ASP A 54 16.99 4.61 14.82
C ASP A 54 17.58 4.60 13.39
N GLY A 55 16.91 3.95 12.44
CA GLY A 55 17.35 3.81 11.04
C GLY A 55 16.38 4.39 10.01
N TRP A 56 16.91 4.72 8.83
CA TRP A 56 16.10 5.02 7.64
C TRP A 56 15.86 3.76 6.82
N VAL A 57 14.63 3.56 6.35
CA VAL A 57 14.33 2.52 5.35
C VAL A 57 14.86 2.96 4.01
N VAL A 58 15.65 2.10 3.37
CA VAL A 58 16.23 2.32 2.03
C VAL A 58 15.67 1.33 1.00
N ILE A 59 15.31 0.11 1.42
CA ILE A 59 14.56 -0.85 0.60
C ILE A 59 13.27 -1.21 1.34
N PRO A 60 12.11 -0.71 0.89
CA PRO A 60 10.84 -1.03 1.51
C PRO A 60 10.44 -2.49 1.30
N LYS A 61 9.70 -3.04 2.27
CA LYS A 61 9.12 -4.38 2.16
C LYS A 61 8.31 -4.56 0.87
N GLY A 62 8.46 -5.71 0.24
CA GLY A 62 7.73 -6.10 -0.99
C GLY A 62 8.34 -5.59 -2.28
N ARG A 63 9.45 -4.84 -2.23
CA ARG A 63 10.21 -4.43 -3.42
C ARG A 63 11.05 -5.59 -3.95
N VAL A 64 11.16 -5.68 -5.26
CA VAL A 64 12.06 -6.62 -5.93
C VAL A 64 13.50 -6.13 -5.75
N VAL A 65 14.37 -7.06 -5.35
CA VAL A 65 15.77 -6.79 -5.06
C VAL A 65 16.70 -7.59 -5.97
N ALA A 66 17.89 -7.06 -6.15
CA ALA A 66 18.95 -7.62 -6.97
C ALA A 66 20.31 -7.37 -6.32
N PRO A 67 21.33 -8.22 -6.57
CA PRO A 67 22.71 -7.85 -6.26
C PRO A 67 23.12 -6.59 -7.01
N ALA A 68 23.88 -5.72 -6.36
CA ALA A 68 24.53 -4.62 -7.04
C ALA A 68 25.53 -5.17 -8.07
N THR A 69 25.55 -4.59 -9.26
CA THR A 69 26.48 -4.97 -10.34
C THR A 69 27.66 -4.02 -10.48
N ASN A 70 27.60 -2.88 -9.80
CA ASN A 70 28.62 -1.84 -9.81
C ASN A 70 28.69 -1.16 -8.43
N GLY A 71 29.74 -0.39 -8.19
CA GLY A 71 30.05 0.22 -6.90
C GLY A 71 31.02 -0.61 -6.05
N GLY A 72 31.42 -0.04 -4.92
CA GLY A 72 32.48 -0.59 -4.09
C GLY A 72 33.87 -0.26 -4.61
N LYS A 73 34.90 -0.82 -3.96
CA LYS A 73 36.30 -0.49 -4.25
C LYS A 73 36.75 -0.92 -5.65
N ASN A 74 36.18 -2.00 -6.18
CA ASN A 74 36.54 -2.57 -7.47
C ASN A 74 35.45 -2.39 -8.55
N ASP A 75 34.41 -1.61 -8.24
CA ASP A 75 33.23 -1.43 -9.11
C ASP A 75 32.54 -2.75 -9.51
N ASP A 76 32.56 -3.74 -8.60
CA ASP A 76 32.01 -5.08 -8.79
C ASP A 76 30.71 -5.32 -7.99
N GLY A 77 30.16 -4.27 -7.37
CA GLY A 77 28.96 -4.34 -6.55
C GLY A 77 29.18 -4.92 -5.15
N ARG A 78 30.44 -5.06 -4.73
CA ARG A 78 30.81 -5.52 -3.39
C ARG A 78 31.30 -4.38 -2.52
N PHE A 79 30.77 -4.32 -1.30
CA PHE A 79 31.08 -3.28 -0.34
C PHE A 79 31.73 -3.88 0.89
N ASP A 80 32.65 -3.13 1.49
CA ASP A 80 33.36 -3.57 2.69
C ASP A 80 32.43 -3.44 3.90
N ASP A 81 32.22 -4.54 4.61
CA ASP A 81 31.46 -4.60 5.86
C ASP A 81 32.14 -3.80 6.97
N PHE A 82 31.37 -3.11 7.79
CA PHE A 82 31.89 -2.18 8.80
C PHE A 82 32.76 -2.85 9.86
N ASP A 83 32.44 -4.09 10.26
CA ASP A 83 33.14 -4.80 11.34
C ASP A 83 34.40 -5.51 10.85
N ALA A 84 34.25 -6.33 9.80
CA ALA A 84 35.33 -7.17 9.31
C ALA A 84 36.22 -6.47 8.27
N ASN A 85 35.76 -5.36 7.68
CA ASN A 85 36.37 -4.70 6.53
C ASN A 85 36.64 -5.70 5.39
N VAL A 86 35.67 -6.61 5.18
CA VAL A 86 35.68 -7.66 4.17
C VAL A 86 34.60 -7.33 3.14
N PRO A 87 34.88 -7.47 1.83
CA PRO A 87 33.90 -7.20 0.80
C PRO A 87 32.81 -8.29 0.77
N TYR A 88 31.56 -7.87 0.88
CA TYR A 88 30.37 -8.72 0.69
C TYR A 88 29.51 -8.19 -0.46
N ASN A 89 28.67 -9.07 -1.02
CA ASN A 89 27.72 -8.67 -2.05
C ASN A 89 26.69 -7.71 -1.43
N ALA A 90 26.45 -6.56 -2.06
CA ALA A 90 25.38 -5.67 -1.65
C ALA A 90 24.08 -5.95 -2.41
N ILE A 91 22.96 -5.81 -1.70
CA ILE A 91 21.61 -5.88 -2.23
C ILE A 91 21.11 -4.47 -2.50
N THR A 92 20.58 -4.29 -3.69
CA THR A 92 19.98 -3.05 -4.18
C THR A 92 18.60 -3.32 -4.78
N LEU A 93 17.89 -2.28 -5.21
CA LEU A 93 16.62 -2.45 -5.92
C LEU A 93 16.87 -3.12 -7.28
N ALA A 94 15.93 -3.92 -7.77
CA ALA A 94 15.96 -4.34 -9.16
C ALA A 94 15.63 -3.14 -10.09
N ASN A 95 16.25 -3.05 -11.27
CA ASN A 95 16.00 -1.96 -12.24
C ASN A 95 15.40 -2.43 -13.57
N GLY A 96 14.89 -3.66 -13.63
CA GLY A 96 14.42 -4.23 -14.88
C GLY A 96 15.55 -4.33 -15.92
N GLY A 97 16.81 -4.46 -15.54
CA GLY A 97 17.92 -4.62 -16.47
C GLY A 97 18.22 -3.37 -17.31
N LYS A 98 17.98 -2.18 -16.75
CA LYS A 98 18.35 -0.88 -17.34
C LYS A 98 19.21 -0.09 -16.38
N ASP A 99 20.10 0.74 -16.90
CA ASP A 99 20.86 1.68 -16.07
C ASP A 99 19.92 2.78 -15.53
N VAL A 100 20.00 3.07 -14.24
CA VAL A 100 19.17 4.09 -13.57
C VAL A 100 20.08 5.12 -12.89
N GLU A 101 19.86 6.40 -13.18
CA GLU A 101 20.52 7.49 -12.46
C GLU A 101 19.76 7.81 -11.18
N GLU A 102 20.46 7.76 -10.04
CA GLU A 102 19.89 7.99 -8.72
C GLU A 102 20.73 9.02 -7.95
N THR A 103 20.07 9.74 -7.05
CA THR A 103 20.76 10.59 -6.07
C THR A 103 20.85 9.80 -4.78
N GLY A 104 22.07 9.49 -4.36
CA GLY A 104 22.30 8.67 -3.18
C GLY A 104 22.05 9.39 -1.86
N ARG A 105 22.26 8.65 -0.77
CA ARG A 105 22.06 9.14 0.61
C ARG A 105 22.73 10.49 0.91
N ASP A 106 23.94 10.70 0.39
CA ASP A 106 24.74 11.92 0.65
C ASP A 106 24.52 13.02 -0.40
N GLY A 107 23.54 12.85 -1.29
CA GLY A 107 23.23 13.81 -2.37
C GLY A 107 24.10 13.67 -3.62
N GLU A 108 25.03 12.71 -3.63
CA GLU A 108 25.84 12.41 -4.81
C GLU A 108 25.03 11.63 -5.86
N ARG A 109 25.19 12.01 -7.13
CA ARG A 109 24.57 11.28 -8.24
C ARG A 109 25.43 10.08 -8.61
N TYR A 110 24.81 8.92 -8.72
CA TYR A 110 25.44 7.71 -9.24
C TYR A 110 24.50 6.98 -10.20
N THR A 111 25.07 6.11 -11.02
CA THR A 111 24.30 5.25 -11.91
C THR A 111 24.29 3.85 -11.32
N ARG A 112 23.10 3.31 -11.07
CA ARG A 112 22.88 1.90 -10.76
C ARG A 112 22.82 1.13 -12.06
N SER A 113 23.87 0.36 -12.35
CA SER A 113 23.96 -0.42 -13.59
C SER A 113 22.87 -1.49 -13.66
N ALA A 114 22.49 -1.87 -14.87
CA ALA A 114 21.54 -2.94 -15.14
C ALA A 114 21.85 -4.18 -14.29
N ASN A 115 20.85 -4.67 -13.56
CA ASN A 115 20.98 -5.81 -12.65
C ASN A 115 19.89 -6.86 -12.91
N ILE A 116 20.04 -8.03 -12.31
CA ILE A 116 19.13 -9.18 -12.47
C ILE A 116 18.49 -9.48 -11.12
N PRO A 117 17.14 -9.56 -11.05
CA PRO A 117 16.43 -9.78 -9.80
C PRO A 117 16.67 -11.20 -9.27
N ILE A 118 16.81 -11.30 -7.95
CA ILE A 118 16.97 -12.58 -7.24
C ILE A 118 15.79 -12.89 -6.31
N GLY A 119 14.94 -11.90 -6.01
CA GLY A 119 13.81 -12.10 -5.10
C GLY A 119 13.18 -10.80 -4.64
N VAL A 120 12.46 -10.87 -3.53
CA VAL A 120 11.70 -9.77 -2.95
C VAL A 120 12.13 -9.52 -1.50
N ALA A 121 12.19 -8.26 -1.09
CA ALA A 121 12.50 -7.88 0.28
C ALA A 121 11.38 -8.30 1.24
N TYR A 122 11.67 -9.23 2.16
CA TYR A 122 10.72 -9.75 3.14
C TYR A 122 10.25 -8.69 4.14
N ALA A 123 11.17 -7.83 4.57
CA ALA A 123 10.97 -6.78 5.56
C ALA A 123 11.44 -5.43 5.00
N ASN A 124 11.20 -4.36 5.75
CA ASN A 124 11.85 -3.08 5.46
C ASN A 124 13.34 -3.25 5.78
N LEU A 125 14.21 -3.04 4.79
CA LEU A 125 15.65 -3.05 4.96
C LEU A 125 16.11 -1.62 5.24
N TYR A 126 16.88 -1.48 6.30
CA TYR A 126 17.38 -0.20 6.78
C TYR A 126 18.75 0.08 6.19
N GLU A 127 19.10 1.36 6.15
CA GLU A 127 20.48 1.75 5.87
C GLU A 127 21.42 1.08 6.87
N GLU A 128 22.59 0.67 6.39
CA GLU A 128 23.65 0.27 7.30
C GLU A 128 24.24 1.50 7.98
N PHE A 129 24.28 1.44 9.30
CA PHE A 129 25.01 2.38 10.14
C PHE A 129 25.53 1.64 11.38
N VAL A 130 26.54 2.23 12.02
CA VAL A 130 27.16 1.64 13.22
C VAL A 130 26.17 1.71 14.38
N ASP A 131 25.53 0.58 14.69
CA ASP A 131 24.64 0.38 15.84
C ASP A 131 25.12 -0.84 16.68
N GLY A 132 24.62 -0.98 17.91
CA GLY A 132 24.95 -2.07 18.84
C GLY A 132 24.60 -3.48 18.35
N PHE A 133 23.88 -3.61 17.24
CA PHE A 133 23.59 -4.89 16.57
C PHE A 133 24.32 -5.06 15.22
N ASN A 134 25.22 -4.15 14.87
CA ASN A 134 26.04 -4.17 13.65
C ASN A 134 25.21 -4.21 12.35
N GLY A 135 24.14 -3.40 12.31
CA GLY A 135 23.26 -3.26 11.16
C GLY A 135 22.22 -4.39 11.02
N MET A 136 21.35 -4.28 10.02
CA MET A 136 20.38 -5.31 9.66
C MET A 136 20.97 -6.21 8.57
N GLN A 137 20.95 -7.52 8.77
CA GLN A 137 21.21 -8.47 7.69
C GLN A 137 19.95 -8.59 6.83
N PRO A 138 20.02 -8.26 5.53
CA PRO A 138 18.86 -8.30 4.67
C PRO A 138 18.50 -9.75 4.31
N THR A 139 17.21 -10.06 4.42
CA THR A 139 16.66 -11.35 4.01
C THR A 139 15.88 -11.17 2.71
N VAL A 140 16.16 -12.03 1.74
CA VAL A 140 15.56 -12.02 0.41
C VAL A 140 14.80 -13.32 0.21
N GLU A 141 13.56 -13.17 -0.25
CA GLU A 141 12.66 -14.28 -0.51
C GLU A 141 12.61 -14.56 -2.02
N ASN A 142 12.83 -15.81 -2.42
CA ASN A 142 13.03 -16.20 -3.83
C ASN A 142 12.13 -17.36 -4.31
N GLU A 143 11.60 -18.18 -3.41
CA GLU A 143 10.79 -19.37 -3.73
C GLU A 143 9.46 -19.44 -2.96
N ILE A 144 9.01 -18.32 -2.40
CA ILE A 144 7.74 -18.26 -1.67
C ILE A 144 6.58 -17.76 -2.53
N TYR A 145 5.39 -17.97 -1.98
CA TYR A 145 4.17 -17.36 -2.44
C TYR A 145 3.97 -16.00 -1.77
N ILE A 146 3.95 -14.93 -2.57
CA ILE A 146 3.77 -13.55 -2.10
C ILE A 146 2.42 -12.95 -2.48
N GLU A 147 1.93 -12.04 -1.64
CA GLU A 147 0.74 -11.22 -1.92
C GLU A 147 1.12 -9.72 -1.91
N LEU A 148 0.74 -9.01 -2.96
CA LEU A 148 0.95 -7.57 -3.13
C LEU A 148 -0.37 -6.86 -3.45
N PRO A 149 -0.56 -5.61 -2.98
CA PRO A 149 -1.71 -4.81 -3.39
C PRO A 149 -1.64 -4.55 -4.90
N TYR A 150 -2.79 -4.67 -5.55
CA TYR A 150 -2.94 -4.39 -6.98
C TYR A 150 -3.44 -2.95 -7.16
N ILE A 151 -2.56 -2.08 -7.64
CA ILE A 151 -2.86 -0.69 -7.95
C ILE A 151 -2.74 -0.51 -9.47
N SER A 152 -3.86 -0.35 -10.16
CA SER A 152 -3.86 -0.31 -11.63
C SER A 152 -3.05 0.85 -12.23
N ASN A 153 -3.06 2.02 -11.58
CA ASN A 153 -2.42 3.24 -12.07
C ASN A 153 -0.99 3.38 -11.52
N LYS A 154 -0.03 3.69 -12.40
CA LYS A 154 1.38 3.89 -12.03
C LYS A 154 1.58 5.04 -11.04
N GLU A 155 0.91 6.17 -11.23
CA GLU A 155 1.12 7.34 -10.36
C GLU A 155 0.69 7.06 -8.92
N ASP A 156 -0.48 6.42 -8.74
CA ASP A 156 -0.96 6.01 -7.42
C ASP A 156 -0.06 4.93 -6.79
N ALA A 157 0.51 4.04 -7.62
CA ALA A 157 1.48 3.04 -7.15
C ALA A 157 2.78 3.69 -6.66
N TYR A 158 3.23 4.78 -7.29
CA TYR A 158 4.45 5.49 -6.92
C TYR A 158 4.31 6.33 -5.64
N GLU A 159 3.09 6.72 -5.27
CA GLU A 159 2.79 7.31 -3.96
C GLU A 159 3.00 6.28 -2.83
N LEU A 160 2.93 4.98 -3.12
CA LEU A 160 3.13 3.92 -2.14
C LEU A 160 4.62 3.64 -1.92
N GLN A 161 5.07 3.82 -0.68
CA GLN A 161 6.47 3.54 -0.33
C GLN A 161 6.80 2.04 -0.40
N TRP A 162 5.85 1.15 -0.05
CA TRP A 162 6.03 -0.30 -0.10
C TRP A 162 5.87 -0.90 -1.50
N GLY A 163 6.27 -2.16 -1.65
CA GLY A 163 6.02 -2.89 -2.89
C GLY A 163 4.53 -3.07 -3.18
N CYS A 164 4.18 -2.84 -4.43
CA CYS A 164 2.87 -3.09 -5.02
C CYS A 164 3.05 -3.61 -6.45
N PHE A 165 1.94 -4.06 -7.02
CA PHE A 165 1.85 -4.36 -8.44
C PHE A 165 1.07 -3.26 -9.16
N TYR A 166 1.55 -2.84 -10.33
CA TYR A 166 0.79 -2.01 -11.25
C TYR A 166 0.86 -2.48 -12.70
N ASP A 167 -0.15 -2.12 -13.49
CA ASP A 167 -0.17 -2.41 -14.92
C ASP A 167 0.62 -1.34 -15.69
N THR A 168 1.59 -1.77 -16.49
CA THR A 168 2.27 -0.89 -17.45
C THR A 168 1.34 -0.45 -18.57
N ASP A 169 0.35 -1.27 -18.91
CA ASP A 169 -0.70 -0.99 -19.88
C ASP A 169 -2.05 -1.46 -19.33
N ILE A 170 -2.91 -0.50 -18.95
CA ILE A 170 -4.24 -0.75 -18.39
C ILE A 170 -5.15 -1.52 -19.38
N THR A 171 -4.89 -1.44 -20.69
CA THR A 171 -5.66 -2.18 -21.69
C THR A 171 -5.33 -3.67 -21.73
N ARG A 172 -4.19 -4.06 -21.14
CA ARG A 172 -3.68 -5.43 -21.09
C ARG A 172 -3.44 -5.85 -19.63
N PRO A 173 -4.49 -5.84 -18.79
CA PRO A 173 -4.35 -6.13 -17.37
C PRO A 173 -3.75 -7.52 -17.15
N VAL A 174 -3.06 -7.66 -16.03
CA VAL A 174 -2.46 -8.93 -15.64
C VAL A 174 -3.48 -10.03 -15.43
N LYS A 175 -3.12 -11.26 -15.81
CA LYS A 175 -3.93 -12.47 -15.65
C LYS A 175 -3.14 -13.54 -14.91
N ALA A 176 -3.86 -14.49 -14.31
CA ALA A 176 -3.24 -15.69 -13.77
C ALA A 176 -2.46 -16.43 -14.87
N GLY A 177 -1.22 -16.82 -14.56
CA GLY A 177 -0.27 -17.43 -15.49
C GLY A 177 0.71 -16.46 -16.14
N ASP A 178 0.47 -15.13 -16.09
CA ASP A 178 1.41 -14.14 -16.60
C ASP A 178 2.71 -14.12 -15.77
N PHE A 179 3.83 -13.77 -16.42
CA PHE A 179 5.11 -13.57 -15.73
C PHE A 179 5.25 -12.14 -15.21
N VAL A 180 6.03 -11.98 -14.15
CA VAL A 180 6.32 -10.67 -13.56
C VAL A 180 7.80 -10.34 -13.60
N MET A 181 8.08 -9.05 -13.71
CA MET A 181 9.42 -8.47 -13.62
C MET A 181 9.40 -7.20 -12.78
N ALA A 182 10.58 -6.68 -12.46
CA ALA A 182 10.70 -5.40 -11.77
C ALA A 182 10.69 -4.23 -12.74
N ASP A 183 10.19 -3.09 -12.29
CA ASP A 183 10.45 -1.81 -12.95
C ASP A 183 11.81 -1.22 -12.53
N GLU A 184 12.08 0.03 -12.92
CA GLU A 184 13.34 0.72 -12.63
C GLU A 184 13.57 0.95 -11.11
N GLN A 185 12.52 0.88 -10.29
CA GLN A 185 12.50 1.19 -8.85
C GLN A 185 12.09 -0.01 -7.98
N GLY A 186 12.14 -1.22 -8.54
CA GLY A 186 11.80 -2.46 -7.83
C GLY A 186 10.31 -2.64 -7.50
N TYR A 187 9.39 -1.91 -8.13
CA TYR A 187 7.97 -2.29 -8.12
C TYR A 187 7.73 -3.47 -9.06
N VAL A 188 6.65 -4.22 -8.81
CA VAL A 188 6.32 -5.38 -9.63
C VAL A 188 5.42 -4.97 -10.79
N ILE A 189 5.79 -5.39 -11.99
CA ILE A 189 5.04 -5.17 -13.22
C ILE A 189 4.91 -6.46 -14.01
N LYS A 190 3.93 -6.51 -14.92
CA LYS A 190 3.79 -7.61 -15.88
C LYS A 190 4.96 -7.63 -16.87
N ALA A 191 5.59 -8.80 -17.02
CA ALA A 191 6.48 -9.09 -18.14
C ALA A 191 5.63 -9.51 -19.36
N ASP A 192 5.20 -8.53 -20.16
CA ASP A 192 4.25 -8.75 -21.25
C ASP A 192 4.88 -9.40 -22.51
N PHE A 193 5.07 -10.72 -22.45
CA PHE A 193 5.55 -11.50 -23.59
C PHE A 193 4.54 -11.60 -24.74
N GLU A 194 3.24 -11.43 -24.47
CA GLU A 194 2.23 -11.40 -25.52
C GLU A 194 2.40 -10.17 -26.40
N LYS A 195 2.71 -9.01 -25.81
CA LYS A 195 3.01 -7.78 -26.54
C LYS A 195 4.24 -7.98 -27.43
N ILE A 196 5.31 -8.53 -26.86
CA ILE A 196 6.55 -8.83 -27.60
C ILE A 196 6.27 -9.75 -28.80
N ARG A 197 5.41 -10.78 -28.64
CA ARG A 197 5.02 -11.64 -29.77
C ARG A 197 4.31 -10.84 -30.88
N THR A 198 3.35 -9.99 -30.51
CA THR A 198 2.66 -9.14 -31.49
C THR A 198 3.64 -8.18 -32.18
N ASP A 199 4.58 -7.61 -31.45
CA ASP A 199 5.59 -6.70 -32.01
C ASP A 199 6.55 -7.44 -32.97
N ILE A 200 6.91 -8.69 -32.67
CA ILE A 200 7.70 -9.57 -33.56
C ILE A 200 6.95 -9.84 -34.86
N ASP A 201 5.67 -10.22 -34.78
CA ASP A 201 4.84 -10.50 -35.96
C ASP A 201 4.62 -9.25 -36.82
N GLY A 202 4.61 -8.07 -36.19
CA GLY A 202 4.45 -6.76 -36.83
C GLY A 202 5.75 -6.08 -37.28
N ALA A 203 6.91 -6.70 -37.13
CA ALA A 203 8.20 -6.07 -37.42
C ALA A 203 8.37 -5.72 -38.91
N ALA A 204 8.60 -4.44 -39.21
CA ALA A 204 8.72 -3.95 -40.59
C ALA A 204 10.04 -4.33 -41.27
N ASP A 205 11.13 -4.48 -40.50
CA ASP A 205 12.46 -4.79 -41.02
C ASP A 205 13.34 -5.60 -40.02
N LEU A 206 14.48 -6.09 -40.51
CA LEU A 206 15.42 -6.89 -39.73
C LEU A 206 16.05 -6.13 -38.55
N PRO A 207 16.44 -4.84 -38.67
CA PRO A 207 16.88 -4.03 -37.53
C PRO A 207 15.84 -3.92 -36.41
N ALA A 208 14.57 -3.65 -36.73
CA ALA A 208 13.49 -3.56 -35.77
C ALA A 208 13.28 -4.91 -35.06
N LEU A 209 13.28 -6.01 -35.82
CA LEU A 209 13.17 -7.35 -35.26
C LEU A 209 14.31 -7.67 -34.28
N LYS A 210 15.56 -7.32 -34.62
CA LYS A 210 16.71 -7.50 -33.72
C LYS A 210 16.58 -6.69 -32.43
N GLY A 211 16.04 -5.48 -32.50
CA GLY A 211 15.74 -4.66 -31.32
C GLY A 211 14.73 -5.33 -30.40
N ILE A 212 13.62 -5.83 -30.96
CA ILE A 212 12.57 -6.52 -30.19
C ILE A 212 13.08 -7.83 -29.57
N LEU A 213 13.88 -8.61 -30.30
CA LEU A 213 14.46 -9.85 -29.77
C LEU A 213 15.46 -9.59 -28.63
N LYS A 214 16.22 -8.48 -28.70
CA LYS A 214 17.10 -8.06 -27.58
C LYS A 214 16.27 -7.71 -26.35
N GLU A 215 15.16 -7.03 -26.53
CA GLU A 215 14.23 -6.70 -25.45
C GLU A 215 13.57 -7.96 -24.86
N GLN A 216 13.20 -8.92 -25.70
CA GLN A 216 12.70 -10.22 -25.25
C GLN A 216 13.73 -10.94 -24.37
N SER A 217 14.99 -11.00 -24.81
CA SER A 217 16.08 -11.63 -24.03
C SER A 217 16.27 -10.94 -22.68
N ARG A 218 16.28 -9.60 -22.66
CA ARG A 218 16.35 -8.83 -21.42
C ARG A 218 15.18 -9.17 -20.50
N MET A 219 13.94 -9.13 -21.01
CA MET A 219 12.75 -9.45 -20.22
C MET A 219 12.82 -10.85 -19.63
N GLN A 220 13.29 -11.85 -20.38
CA GLN A 220 13.45 -13.23 -19.89
C GLN A 220 14.39 -13.33 -18.70
N GLU A 221 15.52 -12.61 -18.71
CA GLU A 221 16.46 -12.57 -17.59
C GLU A 221 15.84 -11.91 -16.35
N GLN A 222 14.97 -10.91 -16.56
CA GLN A 222 14.31 -10.12 -15.52
C GLN A 222 13.07 -10.79 -14.90
N VAL A 223 12.57 -11.88 -15.48
CA VAL A 223 11.45 -12.62 -14.87
C VAL A 223 11.91 -13.24 -13.57
N PHE A 224 11.18 -12.97 -12.48
CA PHE A 224 11.47 -13.54 -11.15
C PHE A 224 10.31 -14.34 -10.54
N GLY A 225 9.14 -14.30 -11.16
CA GLY A 225 7.98 -15.04 -10.68
C GLY A 225 6.84 -15.10 -11.69
N GLN A 226 5.80 -15.83 -11.31
CA GLN A 226 4.60 -16.01 -12.11
C GLN A 226 3.35 -15.72 -11.27
N VAL A 227 2.38 -15.05 -11.87
CA VAL A 227 1.10 -14.74 -11.24
C VAL A 227 0.30 -16.02 -11.06
N TRP A 228 0.01 -16.34 -9.80
CA TRP A 228 -0.84 -17.46 -9.44
C TRP A 228 -2.33 -17.09 -9.48
N ALA A 229 -2.68 -15.96 -8.88
CA ALA A 229 -4.06 -15.49 -8.81
C ALA A 229 -4.11 -13.96 -8.80
N VAL A 230 -5.17 -13.44 -9.43
CA VAL A 230 -5.52 -12.02 -9.42
C VAL A 230 -6.87 -11.91 -8.75
N GLU A 231 -6.94 -11.23 -7.62
CA GLU A 231 -8.16 -11.04 -6.85
C GLU A 231 -8.55 -9.57 -6.88
N THR A 232 -9.51 -9.21 -7.73
CA THR A 232 -10.04 -7.84 -7.84
C THR A 232 -11.37 -7.66 -7.14
N ASN A 233 -11.93 -8.73 -6.58
CA ASN A 233 -13.10 -8.61 -5.72
C ASN A 233 -12.63 -8.13 -4.35
N LEU A 234 -12.40 -6.81 -4.22
CA LEU A 234 -12.30 -6.14 -2.92
C LEU A 234 -13.48 -6.62 -2.08
N PRO A 235 -13.30 -7.44 -1.04
CA PRO A 235 -14.42 -8.16 -0.45
C PRO A 235 -15.40 -7.15 0.15
N PRO A 236 -16.63 -6.99 -0.38
CA PRO A 236 -17.71 -6.71 0.53
C PRO A 236 -17.99 -8.08 1.13
N GLN A 237 -17.41 -8.44 2.28
CA GLN A 237 -17.96 -9.58 3.01
C GLN A 237 -19.35 -9.14 3.48
N GLY A 238 -20.34 -9.27 2.58
CA GLY A 238 -21.69 -8.73 2.69
C GLY A 238 -22.50 -9.36 3.81
N TRP A 239 -21.95 -10.34 4.53
CA TRP A 239 -22.48 -10.84 5.80
C TRP A 239 -21.82 -10.16 7.02
N LEU A 240 -20.52 -9.82 6.95
CA LEU A 240 -19.78 -9.13 8.00
C LEU A 240 -20.23 -7.68 8.22
N LYS A 241 -20.80 -7.03 7.19
CA LYS A 241 -21.51 -5.75 7.37
C LYS A 241 -22.73 -5.84 8.31
N TRP A 242 -23.21 -7.06 8.59
CA TRP A 242 -24.38 -7.32 9.44
C TRP A 242 -24.04 -8.00 10.78
N VAL A 243 -22.77 -8.32 11.05
CA VAL A 243 -22.35 -8.92 12.33
C VAL A 243 -22.08 -7.80 13.33
N GLY A 244 -23.15 -7.18 13.81
CA GLY A 244 -23.16 -6.59 15.15
C GLY A 244 -23.48 -7.67 16.18
N TRP A 245 -23.09 -7.46 17.44
CA TRP A 245 -23.60 -8.30 18.52
C TRP A 245 -25.13 -8.22 18.56
N ALA A 246 -25.82 -9.34 18.76
CA ALA A 246 -27.26 -9.33 18.97
C ALA A 246 -27.60 -8.57 20.27
N ASP A 247 -28.69 -7.80 20.27
CA ASP A 247 -29.13 -7.03 21.44
C ASP A 247 -29.37 -7.89 22.69
N GLU A 248 -29.73 -9.16 22.50
CA GLU A 248 -29.94 -10.14 23.57
C GLU A 248 -28.63 -10.64 24.18
N ASP A 249 -27.59 -10.88 23.37
CA ASP A 249 -26.26 -11.23 23.85
C ASP A 249 -25.59 -10.05 24.57
N MET A 250 -25.84 -8.82 24.08
CA MET A 250 -25.37 -7.59 24.72
C MET A 250 -26.05 -7.31 26.07
N LYS A 251 -27.28 -7.84 26.28
CA LYS A 251 -28.04 -7.71 27.55
C LYS A 251 -27.66 -8.76 28.59
N ASN A 252 -27.25 -9.95 28.17
CA ASN A 252 -26.93 -11.08 29.05
C ASN A 252 -25.44 -11.19 29.44
N ASP A 253 -24.60 -10.29 28.92
CA ASP A 253 -23.16 -10.29 29.20
C ASP A 253 -22.85 -9.69 30.59
N ASP A 254 -21.99 -10.39 31.35
CA ASP A 254 -21.65 -10.21 32.78
C ASP A 254 -21.10 -8.82 33.16
N TRP A 255 -20.81 -7.97 32.18
CA TRP A 255 -20.23 -6.63 32.36
C TRP A 255 -21.21 -5.58 32.90
N LYS A 256 -22.53 -5.78 32.80
CA LYS A 256 -23.50 -4.92 33.49
C LYS A 256 -23.45 -5.09 35.01
N THR A 257 -22.87 -6.19 35.49
CA THR A 257 -22.79 -6.58 36.91
C THR A 257 -21.37 -6.61 37.46
N ALA A 258 -20.34 -6.55 36.62
CA ALA A 258 -18.94 -6.65 37.05
C ALA A 258 -18.24 -5.29 37.11
N SER A 259 -17.97 -4.82 38.32
CA SER A 259 -17.13 -3.64 38.58
C SER A 259 -15.64 -4.00 38.47
N GLY A 260 -15.03 -3.76 37.30
CA GLY A 260 -13.58 -3.75 37.11
C GLY A 260 -12.96 -5.08 36.64
N ALA A 261 -11.80 -4.98 35.96
CA ALA A 261 -11.01 -6.11 35.48
C ALA A 261 -10.11 -6.66 36.58
N ARG A 262 -9.97 -7.99 36.68
CA ARG A 262 -9.04 -8.65 37.62
C ARG A 262 -7.75 -9.02 36.88
N THR A 263 -6.64 -9.05 37.60
CA THR A 263 -5.31 -9.37 37.06
C THR A 263 -5.22 -10.80 36.49
N SER A 264 -6.14 -11.69 36.86
CA SER A 264 -6.30 -13.03 36.31
C SER A 264 -6.92 -13.07 34.91
N ASP A 265 -7.51 -11.96 34.45
CA ASP A 265 -8.13 -11.86 33.12
C ASP A 265 -7.08 -11.59 32.02
N ILE A 266 -5.82 -11.37 32.40
CA ILE A 266 -4.68 -11.29 31.50
C ILE A 266 -3.89 -12.60 31.61
N GLY A 267 -4.02 -13.46 30.60
CA GLY A 267 -3.00 -14.46 30.30
C GLY A 267 -3.20 -15.89 30.82
N SER A 268 -4.42 -16.39 31.04
CA SER A 268 -4.60 -17.81 31.38
C SER A 268 -5.72 -18.52 30.61
N GLN A 269 -5.43 -18.93 29.38
CA GLN A 269 -5.68 -20.31 28.92
C GLN A 269 -4.91 -20.56 27.62
N ASP A 270 -3.86 -21.37 27.72
CA ASP A 270 -3.18 -22.13 26.66
C ASP A 270 -2.94 -21.45 25.30
N GLY A 271 -1.84 -20.70 25.22
CA GLY A 271 -0.91 -20.77 24.08
C GLY A 271 -1.34 -20.22 22.72
N PHE A 272 -2.52 -19.62 22.57
CA PHE A 272 -2.92 -18.87 21.38
C PHE A 272 -3.85 -17.71 21.80
N PRO A 273 -3.66 -16.46 21.34
CA PRO A 273 -4.62 -15.39 21.60
C PRO A 273 -5.96 -15.77 20.97
N GLY A 274 -7.02 -15.73 21.79
CA GLY A 274 -8.39 -16.07 21.43
C GLY A 274 -8.98 -15.11 20.39
N TYR A 275 -8.56 -15.25 19.14
CA TYR A 275 -9.32 -14.85 17.96
C TYR A 275 -10.72 -15.52 18.01
N PRO A 276 -11.85 -14.83 17.77
CA PRO A 276 -12.13 -13.42 17.52
C PRO A 276 -12.98 -12.71 18.61
N TYR A 277 -13.01 -13.22 19.86
CA TYR A 277 -13.95 -12.76 20.91
C TYR A 277 -13.29 -12.22 22.18
N GLU A 278 -12.04 -11.75 22.09
CA GLU A 278 -11.31 -11.30 23.28
C GLU A 278 -11.88 -9.98 23.85
N LYS A 279 -12.19 -10.01 25.15
CA LYS A 279 -12.91 -8.98 25.90
C LYS A 279 -12.16 -7.65 26.02
N SER A 280 -10.83 -7.67 25.83
CA SER A 280 -9.91 -6.53 25.90
C SER A 280 -10.01 -5.57 24.72
N TYR A 281 -10.65 -5.98 23.61
CA TYR A 281 -10.75 -5.16 22.39
C TYR A 281 -12.02 -4.28 22.32
N ARG A 282 -12.80 -4.18 23.41
CA ARG A 282 -13.95 -3.26 23.49
C ARG A 282 -13.48 -1.85 23.91
N ASN A 283 -13.57 -0.88 23.01
CA ASN A 283 -13.29 0.52 23.32
C ASN A 283 -14.57 1.27 23.71
N TRP A 284 -14.68 1.58 25.00
CA TRP A 284 -15.65 2.50 25.57
C TRP A 284 -15.01 3.88 25.72
N ASP A 285 -15.54 4.90 25.05
CA ASP A 285 -15.14 6.28 25.31
C ASP A 285 -15.82 6.75 26.60
N THR A 286 -15.02 6.87 27.67
CA THR A 286 -15.46 7.30 28.99
C THR A 286 -16.01 8.73 29.02
N ARG A 287 -15.78 9.55 27.98
CA ARG A 287 -16.31 10.92 27.89
C ARG A 287 -17.69 11.00 27.26
N SER A 288 -17.96 10.18 26.25
CA SER A 288 -19.23 10.21 25.51
C SER A 288 -20.19 9.09 25.88
N ASN A 289 -19.75 8.12 26.70
CA ASN A 289 -20.57 7.01 27.18
C ASN A 289 -21.26 6.24 26.03
N LYS A 290 -20.60 6.21 24.86
CA LYS A 290 -21.06 5.61 23.62
C LYS A 290 -20.08 4.53 23.18
N TYR A 291 -20.66 3.46 22.64
CA TYR A 291 -19.92 2.40 21.98
C TYR A 291 -19.54 2.86 20.57
N TYR A 292 -18.24 2.93 20.29
CA TYR A 292 -17.74 3.07 18.92
C TYR A 292 -17.24 1.70 18.48
N PRO A 293 -17.91 1.02 17.52
CA PRO A 293 -17.37 -0.20 16.95
C PRO A 293 -16.06 0.16 16.25
N GLN A 294 -14.93 -0.18 16.85
CA GLN A 294 -13.68 -0.23 16.09
C GLN A 294 -13.70 -1.51 15.25
N GLY A 295 -13.24 -1.39 14.00
CA GLY A 295 -13.20 -2.50 13.06
C GLY A 295 -12.43 -3.69 13.62
N ILE A 296 -12.74 -4.88 13.11
CA ILE A 296 -12.00 -6.10 13.44
C ILE A 296 -10.51 -5.85 13.15
N PRO A 297 -9.59 -6.10 14.10
CA PRO A 297 -8.16 -5.92 13.86
C PRO A 297 -7.70 -6.64 12.59
N GLY A 298 -6.99 -5.91 11.71
CA GLY A 298 -6.56 -6.41 10.39
C GLY A 298 -7.55 -6.15 9.25
N LEU A 299 -8.77 -5.71 9.54
CA LEU A 299 -9.73 -5.20 8.57
C LEU A 299 -9.95 -3.70 8.77
N THR A 300 -10.03 -2.99 7.65
CA THR A 300 -10.23 -1.55 7.56
C THR A 300 -11.60 -1.26 6.97
N ASN A 301 -12.02 0.00 7.05
CA ASN A 301 -13.19 0.50 6.35
C ASN A 301 -12.89 0.94 4.90
N GLY A 302 -11.72 0.60 4.34
CA GLY A 302 -11.28 1.15 3.06
C GLY A 302 -10.98 2.65 3.19
N SER A 303 -10.34 3.05 4.29
CA SER A 303 -10.10 4.46 4.65
C SER A 303 -9.26 5.22 3.62
N ASN A 304 -8.48 4.51 2.81
CA ASN A 304 -7.62 5.08 1.78
C ASN A 304 -8.11 4.79 0.36
N ILE A 305 -9.11 3.92 0.19
CA ILE A 305 -9.67 3.60 -1.13
C ILE A 305 -10.68 4.69 -1.50
N GLU A 306 -10.45 5.33 -2.64
CA GLU A 306 -11.38 6.30 -3.21
C GLU A 306 -12.49 5.59 -3.99
N VAL A 307 -13.74 5.71 -3.53
CA VAL A 307 -14.91 5.19 -4.23
C VAL A 307 -15.63 6.33 -4.96
N PRO A 308 -15.81 6.25 -6.29
CA PRO A 308 -16.52 7.27 -7.05
C PRO A 308 -18.04 7.09 -6.98
N PHE A 309 -18.75 8.16 -6.68
CA PHE A 309 -20.22 8.27 -6.72
C PHE A 309 -20.62 9.26 -7.83
N LYS A 310 -21.62 8.91 -8.64
CA LYS A 310 -22.04 9.71 -9.80
C LYS A 310 -23.52 10.05 -9.70
N ASP A 311 -23.81 11.34 -9.89
CA ASP A 311 -25.15 11.92 -9.99
C ASP A 311 -26.11 11.46 -8.86
N GLU A 312 -25.61 11.35 -7.63
CA GLU A 312 -26.44 11.00 -6.47
C GLU A 312 -27.35 12.15 -6.07
N VAL A 313 -28.64 11.88 -5.89
CA VAL A 313 -29.61 12.89 -5.44
C VAL A 313 -29.41 13.19 -3.97
N ILE A 314 -28.90 14.38 -3.64
CA ILE A 314 -28.65 14.84 -2.27
C ILE A 314 -29.79 15.71 -1.73
N GLY A 315 -30.70 16.15 -2.59
CA GLY A 315 -31.86 16.94 -2.21
C GLY A 315 -32.57 17.58 -3.41
N GLN A 316 -33.48 18.52 -3.13
CA GLN A 316 -34.27 19.21 -4.14
C GLN A 316 -34.37 20.71 -3.82
N VAL A 317 -34.28 21.55 -4.85
CA VAL A 317 -34.61 22.97 -4.75
C VAL A 317 -36.05 23.18 -5.20
N ASN A 318 -36.92 23.54 -4.25
CA ASN A 318 -38.33 23.76 -4.49
C ASN A 318 -38.59 25.03 -5.33
N VAL A 319 -39.76 25.06 -5.97
CA VAL A 319 -40.24 26.23 -6.72
C VAL A 319 -40.43 27.41 -5.78
N GLY A 320 -40.05 28.61 -6.21
CA GLY A 320 -40.23 29.83 -5.41
C GLY A 320 -39.11 30.11 -4.41
N VAL A 321 -38.07 29.26 -4.35
CA VAL A 321 -36.92 29.44 -3.47
C VAL A 321 -35.71 29.95 -4.26
N SER A 322 -35.04 30.96 -3.71
CA SER A 322 -33.83 31.55 -4.28
C SER A 322 -32.77 31.79 -3.21
N GLY A 323 -31.51 31.70 -3.58
CA GLY A 323 -30.39 32.06 -2.71
C GLY A 323 -29.59 30.85 -2.28
N ARG A 324 -29.07 30.89 -1.05
CA ARG A 324 -28.18 29.88 -0.49
C ARG A 324 -28.95 28.61 -0.10
N HIS A 325 -28.40 27.47 -0.50
CA HIS A 325 -28.86 26.13 -0.12
C HIS A 325 -27.70 25.35 0.51
N ASP A 326 -28.03 24.63 1.58
CA ASP A 326 -27.10 23.78 2.32
C ASP A 326 -27.60 22.34 2.24
N PHE A 327 -26.83 21.44 1.62
CA PHE A 327 -27.13 20.02 1.52
C PHE A 327 -25.98 19.18 2.07
N PHE A 328 -26.24 17.89 2.36
CA PHE A 328 -25.24 16.95 2.81
C PHE A 328 -25.06 15.83 1.77
N LEU A 329 -23.81 15.46 1.53
CA LEU A 329 -23.45 14.27 0.75
C LEU A 329 -23.92 13.02 1.49
N LEU A 330 -24.26 11.97 0.73
CA LEU A 330 -24.72 10.71 1.29
C LEU A 330 -23.55 9.87 1.86
N HIS A 331 -22.36 10.03 1.27
CA HIS A 331 -21.16 9.29 1.63
C HIS A 331 -20.05 10.23 2.13
N THR A 332 -19.52 9.93 3.31
CA THR A 332 -18.47 10.73 3.98
C THR A 332 -17.41 9.83 4.60
N PRO A 333 -16.15 10.29 4.72
CA PRO A 333 -15.62 11.57 4.26
C PRO A 333 -15.43 11.61 2.73
N ALA A 334 -15.74 12.76 2.12
CA ALA A 334 -15.50 13.00 0.69
C ALA A 334 -14.03 13.35 0.44
N VAL A 335 -13.54 13.10 -0.78
CA VAL A 335 -12.19 13.53 -1.20
C VAL A 335 -12.24 15.00 -1.59
N GLU A 336 -11.38 15.81 -0.97
CA GLU A 336 -11.32 17.25 -1.23
C GLU A 336 -11.11 17.56 -2.72
N GLY A 337 -11.83 18.57 -3.23
CA GLY A 337 -11.72 19.00 -4.63
C GLY A 337 -12.43 18.12 -5.65
N THR A 338 -13.06 17.01 -5.25
CA THR A 338 -13.74 16.09 -6.19
C THR A 338 -15.23 16.36 -6.37
N VAL A 339 -15.82 17.24 -5.56
CA VAL A 339 -17.27 17.46 -5.51
C VAL A 339 -17.74 18.36 -6.66
N GLU A 340 -18.59 17.82 -7.52
CA GLU A 340 -19.34 18.53 -8.55
C GLU A 340 -20.84 18.46 -8.23
N ILE A 341 -21.53 19.59 -8.24
CA ILE A 341 -22.97 19.68 -7.99
C ILE A 341 -23.68 20.04 -9.29
N LYS A 342 -24.81 19.38 -9.55
CA LYS A 342 -25.74 19.74 -10.62
C LYS A 342 -27.13 20.00 -10.07
N VAL A 343 -27.82 21.01 -10.58
CA VAL A 343 -29.21 21.33 -10.23
C VAL A 343 -30.07 21.28 -11.47
N GLY A 344 -30.94 20.27 -11.57
CA GLY A 344 -31.75 20.03 -12.78
C GLY A 344 -30.90 19.86 -14.05
N GLY A 345 -29.70 19.29 -13.92
CA GLY A 345 -28.74 19.06 -15.02
C GLY A 345 -27.73 20.19 -15.28
N GLU A 346 -27.89 21.36 -14.64
CA GLU A 346 -26.94 22.48 -14.76
C GLU A 346 -25.83 22.37 -13.72
N VAL A 347 -24.55 22.43 -14.12
CA VAL A 347 -23.40 22.38 -13.21
C VAL A 347 -23.32 23.67 -12.41
N VAL A 348 -23.37 23.56 -11.09
CA VAL A 348 -23.29 24.69 -10.15
C VAL A 348 -22.00 24.58 -9.34
N LYS A 349 -21.23 25.67 -9.31
CA LYS A 349 -20.00 25.72 -8.50
C LYS A 349 -20.37 25.87 -7.02
N PRO A 350 -19.91 24.98 -6.13
CA PRO A 350 -20.12 25.14 -4.70
C PRO A 350 -19.32 26.33 -4.15
N GLU A 351 -19.93 27.08 -3.22
CA GLU A 351 -19.29 28.17 -2.49
C GLU A 351 -18.42 27.64 -1.35
N TYR A 352 -18.85 26.55 -0.73
CA TYR A 352 -18.14 25.88 0.36
C TYR A 352 -18.44 24.38 0.38
N VAL A 353 -17.40 23.58 0.62
CA VAL A 353 -17.49 22.12 0.78
C VAL A 353 -16.72 21.74 2.03
N ASP A 354 -17.40 21.13 3.00
CA ASP A 354 -16.76 20.43 4.11
C ASP A 354 -16.70 18.94 3.77
N ALA A 355 -15.52 18.48 3.39
CA ALA A 355 -15.27 17.10 2.99
C ALA A 355 -15.46 16.09 4.14
N THR A 356 -15.27 16.50 5.40
CA THR A 356 -15.38 15.61 6.55
C THR A 356 -16.83 15.39 6.95
N SER A 357 -17.61 16.46 7.05
CA SER A 357 -19.04 16.37 7.39
C SER A 357 -19.95 16.14 6.18
N GLY A 358 -19.41 16.26 4.96
CA GLY A 358 -20.16 16.15 3.71
C GLY A 358 -21.04 17.36 3.40
N ARG A 359 -20.90 18.48 4.12
CA ARG A 359 -21.75 19.65 3.91
C ARG A 359 -21.31 20.41 2.65
N VAL A 360 -22.26 20.64 1.75
CA VAL A 360 -22.07 21.44 0.53
C VAL A 360 -22.99 22.64 0.55
N VAL A 361 -22.44 23.81 0.28
CA VAL A 361 -23.14 25.10 0.24
C VAL A 361 -23.01 25.68 -1.16
N PHE A 362 -24.13 26.04 -1.78
CA PHE A 362 -24.17 26.71 -3.07
C PHE A 362 -25.38 27.62 -3.18
N SER A 363 -25.33 28.58 -4.11
CA SER A 363 -26.46 29.45 -4.40
C SER A 363 -27.14 29.04 -5.70
N PHE A 364 -28.46 28.91 -5.68
CA PHE A 364 -29.27 28.62 -6.86
C PHE A 364 -30.64 29.30 -6.79
N ASP A 365 -31.11 29.82 -7.92
CA ASP A 365 -32.40 30.50 -8.04
C ASP A 365 -33.40 29.63 -8.80
N ASN A 366 -34.40 29.11 -8.09
CA ASN A 366 -35.57 28.42 -8.68
C ASN A 366 -36.88 29.22 -8.46
N SER A 367 -36.78 30.53 -8.23
CA SER A 367 -37.95 31.39 -7.99
C SER A 367 -38.90 31.47 -9.19
N LYS A 368 -38.34 31.38 -10.40
CA LYS A 368 -39.08 31.39 -11.68
C LYS A 368 -39.30 29.99 -12.27
N GLY A 369 -38.93 28.94 -11.53
CA GLY A 369 -39.09 27.56 -11.98
C GLY A 369 -40.56 27.12 -12.01
N THR A 370 -40.87 26.12 -12.84
CA THR A 370 -42.22 25.50 -12.90
C THR A 370 -42.29 24.18 -12.14
N THR A 371 -41.14 23.57 -11.81
CA THR A 371 -41.03 22.30 -11.07
C THR A 371 -39.87 22.35 -10.08
N PRO A 372 -39.91 21.55 -9.00
CA PRO A 372 -38.72 21.30 -8.18
C PRO A 372 -37.58 20.77 -9.05
N LYS A 373 -36.35 21.17 -8.73
CA LYS A 373 -35.15 20.68 -9.42
C LYS A 373 -34.34 19.80 -8.47
N ASP A 374 -34.01 18.59 -8.91
CA ASP A 374 -33.14 17.70 -8.17
C ASP A 374 -31.72 18.28 -8.12
N VAL A 375 -31.12 18.17 -6.95
CA VAL A 375 -29.72 18.47 -6.70
C VAL A 375 -28.98 17.15 -6.70
N THR A 376 -28.13 16.95 -7.70
CA THR A 376 -27.27 15.77 -7.78
C THR A 376 -25.82 16.13 -7.51
N ALA A 377 -25.08 15.21 -6.89
CA ALA A 377 -23.66 15.34 -6.61
C ALA A 377 -22.87 14.20 -7.27
N THR A 378 -21.73 14.56 -7.86
CA THR A 378 -20.71 13.61 -8.32
C THR A 378 -19.44 13.89 -7.53
N TYR A 379 -18.92 12.90 -6.83
CA TYR A 379 -17.79 13.06 -5.91
C TYR A 379 -17.12 11.71 -5.64
N LYS A 380 -15.94 11.73 -5.02
CA LYS A 380 -15.32 10.54 -4.47
C LYS A 380 -15.42 10.57 -2.94
N ALA A 381 -15.58 9.42 -2.30
CA ALA A 381 -15.51 9.29 -0.84
C ALA A 381 -14.64 8.10 -0.42
N THR A 382 -14.02 8.19 0.75
CA THR A 382 -13.23 7.11 1.34
C THR A 382 -13.96 6.47 2.51
N GLY A 383 -13.49 5.33 3.01
CA GLY A 383 -14.13 4.65 4.15
C GLY A 383 -15.44 3.93 3.81
N GLN A 384 -15.73 3.73 2.52
CA GLN A 384 -17.01 3.17 2.03
C GLN A 384 -17.00 1.64 1.87
N LEU A 385 -15.85 1.00 2.08
CA LEU A 385 -15.66 -0.45 1.89
C LEU A 385 -15.29 -1.11 3.22
N PRO A 386 -16.26 -1.38 4.11
CA PRO A 386 -16.00 -2.10 5.35
C PRO A 386 -15.52 -3.52 5.08
N GLY A 387 -14.45 -3.93 5.78
CA GLY A 387 -13.91 -5.28 5.72
C GLY A 387 -12.75 -5.46 4.74
N VAL A 388 -12.08 -4.38 4.34
CA VAL A 388 -10.91 -4.44 3.46
C VAL A 388 -9.67 -4.82 4.27
N PRO A 389 -8.92 -5.88 3.91
CA PRO A 389 -7.65 -6.21 4.57
C PRO A 389 -6.68 -5.04 4.61
N THR A 390 -5.93 -4.86 5.69
CA THR A 390 -4.97 -3.75 5.82
C THR A 390 -3.92 -3.70 4.70
N GLY A 391 -3.55 -4.85 4.14
CA GLY A 391 -2.62 -4.93 3.01
C GLY A 391 -3.22 -4.49 1.67
N TRP A 392 -4.53 -4.25 1.60
CA TRP A 392 -5.24 -3.85 0.38
C TRP A 392 -5.82 -2.43 0.50
N ASP A 393 -5.86 -1.84 1.70
CA ASP A 393 -6.40 -0.48 1.98
C ASP A 393 -5.40 0.63 1.62
N PHE A 394 -5.12 0.75 0.32
CA PHE A 394 -4.29 1.79 -0.26
C PHE A 394 -5.05 2.55 -1.35
N LYS A 395 -4.65 3.81 -1.57
CA LYS A 395 -5.19 4.62 -2.66
C LYS A 395 -4.98 3.91 -4.00
N GLY A 396 -6.03 3.87 -4.82
CA GLY A 396 -6.00 3.21 -6.14
C GLY A 396 -5.96 1.68 -6.11
N SER A 397 -5.96 1.05 -4.91
CA SER A 397 -5.99 -0.40 -4.78
C SER A 397 -7.33 -0.96 -5.25
N ILE A 398 -7.27 -1.91 -6.18
CA ILE A 398 -8.43 -2.62 -6.72
C ILE A 398 -8.48 -4.08 -6.24
N GLY A 399 -7.55 -4.49 -5.39
CA GLY A 399 -7.46 -5.85 -4.88
C GLY A 399 -6.03 -6.27 -4.59
N ALA A 400 -5.72 -7.55 -4.82
CA ALA A 400 -4.37 -8.08 -4.65
C ALA A 400 -3.97 -9.07 -5.73
N ILE A 401 -2.67 -9.14 -5.94
CA ILE A 401 -2.03 -10.09 -6.84
C ILE A 401 -1.15 -11.02 -6.03
N ARG A 402 -1.26 -12.29 -6.38
CA ARG A 402 -0.56 -13.39 -5.75
C ARG A 402 0.44 -13.97 -6.72
N ILE A 403 1.70 -14.00 -6.32
CA ILE A 403 2.83 -14.33 -7.18
C ILE A 403 3.59 -15.49 -6.55
N ILE A 404 3.87 -16.51 -7.34
CA ILE A 404 4.83 -17.56 -6.98
C ILE A 404 6.19 -17.09 -7.49
N LEU A 405 7.12 -16.92 -6.56
CA LEU A 405 8.51 -16.62 -6.91
C LEU A 405 9.19 -17.89 -7.44
N GLN A 406 10.10 -17.74 -8.41
CA GLN A 406 10.66 -18.86 -9.18
C GLN A 406 12.19 -18.78 -9.32
N LYS A 407 12.90 -18.07 -8.43
CA LYS A 407 14.34 -17.79 -8.57
C LYS A 407 15.23 -18.62 -7.68
#